data_AF-A0A940SN77-F1
#
_entry.id   AF-A0A940SN77-F1
#
_cell.length_a   1.000
_cell.length_b   1.000
_cell.length_c   1.000
_cell.angle_alpha   90.00
_cell.angle_beta   90.00
_cell.angle_gamma   90.00
#
_symmetry.space_group_name_H-M   'P 1'
#
loop_
_entity.id
_entity.type
_entity.pdbx_description
1 polymer ?
#
loop_
_entity_poly.entity_id
_entity_poly.type
_entity_poly.pdbx_seq_one_letter_code
_entity_poly.pdbx_strand_id
1 'polypeptide(L)'
;FGSETLSALKMLTPAASEDDIVGFVTDAVANAGSNPCPPIVVGVGIGGDFEQCAYLAKKALCRDVAVRNPKPLYAALEEKMLASVNRLGIGPQGFGGTVTALAVNIEQAPTHIAGLPVAVNVGCHVTRHASAVL
;
A
#
# COMPACT_ATOMS: atom_id res chain seq x y z
N PHE A 1 -5.46 14.26 -1.07
CA PHE A 1 -6.86 14.30 -0.61
C PHE A 1 -7.77 13.37 -1.40
N GLY A 2 -8.12 13.62 -2.67
CA GLY A 2 -9.06 12.74 -3.40
C GLY A 2 -8.66 11.26 -3.49
N SER A 3 -7.35 10.94 -3.51
CA SER A 3 -6.86 9.56 -3.44
C SER A 3 -6.81 9.00 -2.02
N GLU A 4 -6.65 9.87 -1.02
CA GLU A 4 -6.50 9.45 0.38
C GLU A 4 -7.82 8.96 0.97
N THR A 5 -8.98 9.43 0.46
CA THR A 5 -10.30 8.94 0.87
C THR A 5 -10.55 7.48 0.50
N LEU A 6 -9.69 6.90 -0.35
CA LEU A 6 -9.74 5.51 -0.77
C LEU A 6 -8.72 4.63 -0.02
N SER A 7 -8.07 5.20 1.00
CA SER A 7 -7.22 4.46 1.93
C SER A 7 -8.08 3.57 2.82
N ALA A 8 -7.53 2.43 3.21
CA ALA A 8 -8.23 1.44 4.03
C ALA A 8 -7.36 1.02 5.22
N LEU A 9 -8.00 0.64 6.32
CA LEU A 9 -7.32 0.10 7.49
C LEU A 9 -8.10 -1.11 7.98
N LYS A 10 -7.38 -2.17 8.33
CA LYS A 10 -7.97 -3.40 8.88
C LYS A 10 -7.13 -3.91 10.05
N MET A 11 -7.81 -4.30 11.11
CA MET A 11 -7.22 -5.03 12.22
C MET A 11 -7.27 -6.52 11.89
N LEU A 12 -6.13 -7.08 11.48
CA LEU A 12 -6.01 -8.51 11.24
C LEU A 12 -5.73 -9.24 12.55
N THR A 13 -6.08 -10.53 12.57
CA THR A 13 -5.71 -11.40 13.67
C THR A 13 -4.23 -11.78 13.57
N PRO A 14 -3.58 -12.19 14.67
CA PRO A 14 -2.19 -12.67 14.65
C PRO A 14 -1.97 -13.92 13.78
N ALA A 15 -3.06 -14.64 13.48
CA ALA A 15 -3.04 -15.82 12.62
C ALA A 15 -3.14 -15.48 11.12
N ALA A 16 -3.26 -14.20 10.77
CA ALA A 16 -3.32 -13.78 9.38
C ALA A 16 -2.04 -14.19 8.64
N SER A 17 -2.23 -14.85 7.51
CA SER A 17 -1.18 -15.27 6.61
C SER A 17 -0.68 -14.08 5.76
N GLU A 18 0.46 -14.26 5.09
CA GLU A 18 0.92 -13.28 4.10
C GLU A 18 -0.10 -13.06 2.98
N ASP A 19 -0.82 -14.12 2.59
CA ASP A 19 -1.85 -14.04 1.54
C ASP A 19 -3.07 -13.23 2.00
N ASP A 20 -3.43 -13.27 3.28
CA ASP A 20 -4.50 -12.43 3.83
C ASP A 20 -4.15 -10.94 3.76
N ILE A 21 -2.87 -10.61 4.01
CA ILE A 21 -2.37 -9.24 3.94
C ILE A 21 -2.34 -8.78 2.47
N VAL A 22 -1.81 -9.60 1.56
CA VAL A 22 -1.79 -9.30 0.12
C VAL A 22 -3.21 -9.16 -0.43
N GLY A 23 -4.13 -10.03 -0.01
CA GLY A 23 -5.54 -9.98 -0.34
C GLY A 23 -6.16 -8.66 0.10
N PHE A 24 -5.97 -8.26 1.37
CA PHE A 24 -6.47 -6.98 1.87
C PHE A 24 -5.96 -5.77 1.07
N VAL A 25 -4.68 -5.72 0.71
CA VAL A 25 -4.11 -4.65 -0.11
C VAL A 25 -4.73 -4.65 -1.52
N THR A 26 -4.89 -5.84 -2.11
CA THR A 26 -5.48 -6.00 -3.44
C THR A 26 -6.95 -5.57 -3.44
N ASP A 27 -7.72 -5.97 -2.42
CA ASP A 27 -9.12 -5.63 -2.25
C ASP A 27 -9.30 -4.12 -2.05
N ALA A 28 -8.43 -3.48 -1.27
CA ALA A 28 -8.45 -2.02 -1.09
C ALA A 28 -8.30 -1.29 -2.44
N VAL A 29 -7.38 -1.74 -3.30
CA VAL A 29 -7.20 -1.16 -4.64
C VAL A 29 -8.36 -1.52 -5.58
N ALA A 30 -8.86 -2.74 -5.53
CA ALA A 30 -10.02 -3.16 -6.33
C ALA A 30 -11.26 -2.32 -6.00
N ASN A 31 -11.52 -2.07 -4.71
CA ASN A 31 -12.60 -1.21 -4.24
C ASN A 31 -12.39 0.26 -4.63
N ALA A 32 -11.14 0.73 -4.67
CA ALA A 32 -10.82 2.07 -5.15
C ALA A 32 -11.07 2.22 -6.66
N GLY A 33 -10.85 1.17 -7.44
CA GLY A 33 -11.09 1.13 -8.87
C GLY A 33 -10.28 2.19 -9.63
N SER A 34 -10.95 2.94 -10.51
CA SER A 34 -10.35 4.02 -11.30
C SER A 34 -10.37 5.39 -10.60
N ASN A 35 -11.05 5.50 -9.45
CA ASN A 35 -11.23 6.75 -8.73
C ASN A 35 -9.93 7.47 -8.31
N PRO A 36 -8.82 6.80 -7.94
CA PRO A 36 -7.58 7.48 -7.60
C PRO A 36 -6.74 7.87 -8.84
N CYS A 37 -7.33 7.90 -10.04
CA CYS A 37 -6.64 8.21 -11.29
C CYS A 37 -5.36 7.36 -11.47
N PRO A 38 -5.46 6.03 -11.65
CA PRO A 38 -4.29 5.19 -11.87
C PRO A 38 -3.48 5.66 -13.10
N PRO A 39 -2.15 5.46 -13.14
CA PRO A 39 -1.36 4.60 -12.25
C PRO A 39 -1.15 5.18 -10.84
N ILE A 40 -1.37 4.36 -9.81
CA ILE A 40 -1.23 4.76 -8.40
C ILE A 40 0.10 4.33 -7.79
N VAL A 41 0.46 4.94 -6.67
CA VAL A 41 1.46 4.42 -5.72
C VAL A 41 0.72 4.00 -4.45
N VAL A 42 1.06 2.84 -3.91
CA VAL A 42 0.41 2.29 -2.71
C VAL A 42 1.43 2.24 -1.57
N GLY A 43 1.13 2.92 -0.47
CA GLY A 43 1.87 2.79 0.78
C GLY A 43 1.14 1.81 1.71
N VAL A 44 1.87 0.88 2.32
CA VAL A 44 1.31 -0.11 3.24
C VAL A 44 2.04 -0.01 4.58
N GLY A 45 1.28 0.10 5.66
CA GLY A 45 1.79 0.10 7.02
C GLY A 45 1.40 -1.19 7.74
N ILE A 46 2.37 -1.93 8.29
CA ILE A 46 2.13 -3.20 8.97
C ILE A 46 2.61 -3.12 10.43
N GLY A 47 1.73 -3.38 11.38
CA GLY A 47 2.01 -3.37 12.81
C GLY A 47 1.92 -1.99 13.45
N GLY A 48 2.45 -1.85 14.66
CA GLY A 48 2.20 -0.69 15.53
C GLY A 48 0.82 -0.78 16.21
N ASP A 49 0.13 0.34 16.31
CA ASP A 49 -1.25 0.44 16.76
C ASP A 49 -2.17 0.99 15.64
N PHE A 50 -3.42 1.34 15.99
CA PHE A 50 -4.39 1.90 15.04
C PHE A 50 -3.88 3.15 14.32
N GLU A 51 -3.21 4.06 15.01
CA GLU A 51 -2.77 5.33 14.43
C GLU A 51 -1.41 5.18 13.75
N GLN A 52 -0.51 4.42 14.36
CA GLN A 52 0.84 4.21 13.88
C GLN A 52 0.84 3.46 12.54
N CYS A 53 -0.02 2.46 12.34
CA CYS A 53 -0.08 1.76 11.06
C CYS A 53 -0.49 2.71 9.91
N ALA A 54 -1.43 3.62 10.15
CA ALA A 54 -1.84 4.62 9.17
C ALA A 54 -0.71 5.62 8.86
N TYR A 55 0.03 6.05 9.90
CA TYR A 55 1.22 6.87 9.74
C TYR A 55 2.31 6.16 8.91
N LEU A 56 2.58 4.88 9.21
CA LEU A 56 3.56 4.08 8.47
C LEU A 56 3.15 3.92 7.01
N ALA A 57 1.87 3.68 6.72
CA ALA A 57 1.37 3.62 5.34
C ALA A 57 1.60 4.94 4.60
N LYS A 58 1.37 6.09 5.27
CA LYS A 58 1.65 7.41 4.69
C LYS A 58 3.14 7.64 4.46
N LYS A 59 3.99 7.23 5.41
CA LYS A 59 5.45 7.30 5.28
C LYS A 59 5.95 6.44 4.11
N ALA A 60 5.43 5.22 3.98
CA ALA A 60 5.74 4.31 2.88
C ALA A 60 5.35 4.90 1.52
N LEU A 61 4.20 5.59 1.45
CA LEU A 61 3.72 6.25 0.24
C LEU A 61 4.69 7.35 -0.25
N CYS A 62 5.36 8.05 0.66
CA CYS A 62 6.31 9.11 0.34
C CYS A 62 7.72 8.60 0.02
N ARG A 63 7.97 7.28 0.07
CA ARG A 63 9.24 6.69 -0.32
C ARG A 63 9.37 6.68 -1.84
N ASP A 64 10.56 6.99 -2.34
CA ASP A 64 10.89 6.93 -3.77
C ASP A 64 10.54 5.54 -4.35
N VAL A 65 9.85 5.53 -5.49
CA VAL A 65 9.42 4.33 -6.22
C VAL A 65 10.61 3.49 -6.72
N ALA A 66 11.79 4.09 -6.86
CA ALA A 66 13.02 3.38 -7.22
C ALA A 66 13.66 2.64 -6.04
N VAL A 67 13.27 2.96 -4.80
CA VAL A 67 13.87 2.40 -3.59
C VAL A 67 13.00 1.28 -3.03
N ARG A 68 13.56 0.07 -2.97
CA ARG A 68 12.91 -1.11 -2.39
C ARG A 68 13.16 -1.24 -0.89
N ASN A 69 12.36 -2.07 -0.22
CA ASN A 69 12.58 -2.33 1.21
C ASN A 69 13.98 -2.91 1.44
N PRO A 70 14.76 -2.41 2.42
CA PRO A 70 16.06 -3.00 2.74
C PRO A 70 15.95 -4.41 3.32
N LYS A 71 14.77 -4.81 3.85
CA LYS A 71 14.54 -6.13 4.41
C LYS A 71 14.00 -7.08 3.32
N PRO A 72 14.67 -8.22 3.02
CA PRO A 72 14.28 -9.11 1.92
C PRO A 72 12.84 -9.63 1.98
N LEU A 73 12.35 -9.97 3.19
CA LEU A 73 10.97 -10.43 3.40
C LEU A 73 9.95 -9.41 2.87
N TYR A 74 10.13 -8.13 3.24
CA TYR A 74 9.20 -7.08 2.87
C TYR A 74 9.38 -6.64 1.42
N ALA A 75 10.60 -6.69 0.87
CA ALA A 75 10.84 -6.44 -0.55
C ALA A 75 10.11 -7.48 -1.44
N ALA A 76 10.18 -8.77 -1.08
CA ALA A 76 9.43 -9.81 -1.76
C ALA A 76 7.90 -9.61 -1.64
N LEU A 77 7.44 -9.16 -0.47
CA LEU A 77 6.03 -8.86 -0.24
C LEU A 77 5.54 -7.64 -1.06
N GLU A 78 6.36 -6.59 -1.19
CA GLU A 78 6.10 -5.44 -2.06
C GLU A 78 5.89 -5.88 -3.52
N GLU A 79 6.77 -6.76 -4.03
CA GLU A 79 6.65 -7.31 -5.38
C GLU A 79 5.39 -8.17 -5.56
N LYS A 80 5.11 -9.05 -4.58
CA LYS A 80 3.91 -9.90 -4.58
C LYS A 80 2.62 -9.08 -4.61
N MET A 81 2.55 -8.02 -3.78
CA MET A 81 1.43 -7.09 -3.73
C MET A 81 1.27 -6.31 -5.03
N LEU A 82 2.38 -5.76 -5.57
CA LEU A 82 2.37 -5.02 -6.83
C LEU A 82 1.87 -5.89 -7.99
N ALA A 83 2.36 -7.13 -8.08
CA ALA A 83 1.91 -8.08 -9.08
C ALA A 83 0.42 -8.41 -8.92
N SER A 84 -0.06 -8.56 -7.68
CA SER A 84 -1.48 -8.81 -7.39
C SER A 84 -2.38 -7.65 -7.83
N VAL A 85 -2.00 -6.42 -7.48
CA VAL A 85 -2.73 -5.21 -7.86
C VAL A 85 -2.75 -5.02 -9.38
N ASN A 86 -1.65 -5.28 -10.07
CA ASN A 86 -1.57 -5.13 -11.53
C ASN A 86 -2.35 -6.22 -12.28
N ARG A 87 -2.52 -7.41 -11.69
CA ARG A 87 -3.40 -8.46 -12.23
C ARG A 87 -4.89 -8.13 -12.18
N LEU A 88 -5.31 -7.10 -11.44
CA LEU A 88 -6.72 -6.65 -11.42
C LEU A 88 -7.20 -6.14 -12.79
N GLY A 89 -6.28 -5.76 -13.69
CA GLY A 89 -6.64 -5.34 -15.04
C GLY A 89 -7.33 -3.97 -15.13
N ILE A 90 -7.36 -3.18 -14.04
CA ILE A 90 -7.96 -1.83 -14.01
C ILE A 90 -7.22 -0.90 -14.99
N GLY A 91 -5.88 -0.92 -14.96
CA GLY A 91 -5.03 -0.16 -15.86
C GLY A 91 -5.11 1.37 -15.69
N PRO A 92 -4.40 2.14 -16.53
CA PRO A 92 -4.35 3.60 -16.44
C PRO A 92 -5.74 4.24 -16.62
N GLN A 93 -6.09 5.15 -15.72
CA GLN A 93 -7.41 5.78 -15.60
C GLN A 93 -8.63 4.83 -15.58
N GLY A 94 -8.44 3.52 -15.43
CA GLY A 94 -9.54 2.56 -15.48
C GLY A 94 -9.96 2.13 -16.88
N PHE A 95 -9.18 2.43 -17.93
CA PHE A 95 -9.49 2.00 -19.30
C PHE A 95 -9.07 0.55 -19.60
N GLY A 96 -8.67 -0.21 -18.59
CA GLY A 96 -8.07 -1.51 -18.76
C GLY A 96 -6.56 -1.43 -18.98
N GLY A 97 -5.87 -2.55 -18.79
CA GLY A 97 -4.43 -2.67 -19.05
C GLY A 97 -3.68 -3.40 -17.92
N THR A 98 -2.36 -3.39 -18.01
CA THR A 98 -1.48 -4.18 -17.13
C THR A 98 -0.89 -3.38 -15.97
N VAL A 99 -1.04 -2.05 -15.97
CA VAL A 99 -0.40 -1.16 -14.98
C VAL A 99 -1.47 -0.35 -14.25
N THR A 100 -1.92 -0.88 -13.13
CA THR A 100 -2.81 -0.21 -12.17
C THR A 100 -1.98 0.59 -11.16
N ALA A 101 -0.91 -0.01 -10.64
CA ALA A 101 0.01 0.60 -9.69
C ALA A 101 1.45 0.58 -10.22
N LEU A 102 2.18 1.65 -9.94
CA LEU A 102 3.61 1.80 -10.27
C LEU A 102 4.50 1.15 -9.21
N ALA A 103 4.14 1.33 -7.94
CA ALA A 103 4.88 0.79 -6.81
C ALA A 103 3.96 0.49 -5.63
N VAL A 104 4.36 -0.52 -4.85
CA VAL A 104 3.85 -0.79 -3.51
C VAL A 104 5.03 -0.70 -2.57
N ASN A 105 4.92 0.12 -1.53
CA ASN A 105 5.95 0.34 -0.54
C ASN A 105 5.43 -0.09 0.83
N ILE A 106 6.26 -0.79 1.61
CA ILE A 106 5.90 -1.24 2.96
C ILE A 106 6.78 -0.57 4.00
N GLU A 107 6.17 -0.05 5.05
CA GLU A 107 6.82 0.29 6.32
C GLU A 107 6.20 -0.57 7.44
N GLN A 108 7.02 -1.00 8.39
CA GLN A 108 6.62 -1.94 9.42
C GLN A 108 7.06 -1.48 10.81
N ALA A 109 6.27 -1.85 11.82
CA ALA A 109 6.59 -1.68 13.23
C ALA A 109 6.20 -2.94 14.03
N PRO A 110 6.84 -3.19 15.19
CA PRO A 110 6.35 -4.21 16.12
C PRO A 110 4.92 -3.88 16.57
N THR A 111 4.13 -4.92 16.86
CA THR A 111 2.73 -4.80 17.33
C THR A 111 2.51 -5.71 18.53
N HIS A 112 1.43 -5.46 19.27
CA HIS A 112 0.99 -6.33 20.34
C HIS A 112 0.55 -7.71 19.79
N ILE A 113 0.87 -8.80 20.49
CA ILE A 113 0.61 -10.18 20.03
C ILE A 113 -0.88 -10.48 19.78
N ALA A 114 -1.80 -9.68 20.33
CA ALA A 114 -3.23 -9.86 20.16
C ALA A 114 -3.76 -9.44 18.78
N GLY A 115 -3.01 -8.68 17.99
CA GLY A 115 -3.49 -8.20 16.70
C GLY A 115 -2.40 -7.69 15.76
N LEU A 116 -2.74 -7.64 14.48
CA LEU A 116 -1.90 -7.13 13.41
C LEU A 116 -2.62 -5.99 12.68
N PRO A 117 -2.40 -4.73 13.08
CA PRO A 117 -2.90 -3.57 12.35
C PRO A 117 -2.25 -3.50 10.96
N VAL A 118 -3.06 -3.34 9.91
CA VAL A 118 -2.58 -3.10 8.55
C VAL A 118 -3.34 -1.95 7.92
N ALA A 119 -2.62 -0.98 7.37
CA ALA A 119 -3.19 0.16 6.67
C ALA A 119 -2.65 0.27 5.24
N VAL A 120 -3.50 0.74 4.33
CA VAL A 120 -3.23 0.98 2.91
C VAL A 120 -3.52 2.45 2.64
N ASN A 121 -2.53 3.17 2.12
CA ASN A 121 -2.65 4.57 1.74
C ASN A 121 -2.39 4.70 0.23
N VAL A 122 -3.28 5.39 -0.49
CA VAL A 122 -3.25 5.48 -1.95
C VAL A 122 -2.83 6.88 -2.41
N GLY A 123 -1.74 6.94 -3.18
CA GLY A 123 -1.32 8.12 -3.94
C GLY A 123 -1.81 8.02 -5.38
N CYS A 124 -2.54 9.05 -5.84
CA CYS A 124 -2.96 9.14 -7.24
C CYS A 124 -1.78 9.42 -8.18
N HIS A 125 -2.08 9.53 -9.48
CA HIS A 125 -1.16 10.04 -10.49
C HIS A 125 -0.47 11.36 -10.09
N VAL A 126 -1.17 12.24 -9.37
CA VAL A 126 -0.63 13.51 -8.86
C VAL A 126 -0.01 13.31 -7.46
N THR A 127 0.93 12.36 -7.35
CA THR A 127 1.66 12.07 -6.11
C THR A 127 2.69 13.16 -5.85
N ARG A 128 2.35 14.12 -4.99
CA ARG A 128 3.18 15.28 -4.63
C ARG A 128 3.78 15.10 -3.24
N HIS A 129 5.10 15.10 -3.16
CA HIS A 129 5.87 15.07 -1.93
C HIS A 129 7.25 15.68 -2.20
N ALA A 130 7.90 16.23 -1.17
CA ALA A 130 9.23 16.80 -1.23
C ALA A 130 9.98 16.49 0.07
N SER A 131 11.30 16.37 -0.01
CA SER A 131 12.19 16.22 1.14
C SER A 131 13.35 17.20 1.04
N ALA A 132 13.88 17.61 2.18
CA ALA A 132 15.05 18.48 2.28
C ALA A 132 15.94 17.98 3.42
N VAL A 133 17.26 18.06 3.22
CA VAL A 133 18.27 17.89 4.26
C VAL A 133 18.84 19.27 4.54
N LEU A 134 18.77 19.71 5.79
CA LEU A 134 19.22 21.03 6.25
C LEU A 134 20.64 20.97 6.80
#